data_AF-A0A1I5Y0K4-F1
#
_entry.id   AF-A0A1I5Y0K4-F1
#
_cell.length_a   1.000
_cell.length_b   1.000
_cell.length_c   1.000
_cell.angle_alpha   90.00
_cell.angle_beta   90.00
_cell.angle_gamma   90.00
#
_symmetry.space_group_name_H-M   'P 1'
#
loop_
_entity.id
_entity.type
_entity.pdbx_description
1 polymer ?
#
loop_
_entity_poly.entity_id
_entity_poly.type
_entity_poly.pdbx_seq_one_letter_code
_entity_poly.pdbx_strand_id
1 'polypeptide(L)'
;MFNSRNLLSGKRKYLCGLILLVFISGICVAFSMTGSDDFAIARRAVLLRKIGDELLTQSGDNKSRVLPVKKIAENEYQIRFENEFSFQPDSLVNTTRRLLANDPLASDYVVNVLNCGNSSVAYGYAISNNKKDDIIACRGRVQPKGCYIISIKFKPAGINTAKRGYLLGSLSFLAFIGFVFFRLVKPRRVSPDNQHIEVFTLGSMSFDAVARRLIVNGNTIDLTRTETRLLLIFASSPNQTIERSRLQKEIWEDEGVIVGRSLDMFISKLRKKLESDPNIKIAVIRGKGYKLEISS
;
A
#
# COMPACT_ATOMS: atom_id res chain seq x y z
N MET A 1 -15.53 45.71 -24.04
CA MET A 1 -15.64 44.87 -25.26
C MET A 1 -14.84 43.59 -25.01
N PHE A 2 -15.43 42.42 -25.27
CA PHE A 2 -14.86 41.06 -25.27
C PHE A 2 -14.39 40.40 -23.94
N ASN A 3 -15.35 39.77 -23.26
CA ASN A 3 -15.44 38.33 -22.96
C ASN A 3 -14.13 37.50 -22.88
N SER A 4 -13.79 36.97 -21.68
CA SER A 4 -13.21 35.62 -21.57
C SER A 4 -13.59 34.95 -20.23
N ARG A 5 -14.78 34.34 -20.24
CA ARG A 5 -15.12 33.24 -19.33
C ARG A 5 -14.28 32.00 -19.70
N ASN A 6 -14.03 31.14 -18.71
CA ASN A 6 -13.76 29.70 -18.83
C ASN A 6 -12.37 29.19 -19.26
N LEU A 7 -11.31 29.38 -18.46
CA LEU A 7 -10.06 28.58 -18.60
C LEU A 7 -9.65 27.78 -17.36
N LEU A 8 -10.16 28.11 -16.17
CA LEU A 8 -9.92 27.36 -14.92
C LEU A 8 -10.90 26.19 -14.68
N SER A 9 -11.97 26.11 -15.48
CA SER A 9 -13.02 25.07 -15.39
C SER A 9 -12.61 23.74 -16.05
N GLY A 10 -11.77 23.78 -17.09
CA GLY A 10 -11.39 22.58 -17.84
C GLY A 10 -10.50 21.62 -17.03
N LYS A 11 -9.37 22.09 -16.51
CA LYS A 11 -8.37 21.22 -15.84
C LYS A 11 -8.88 20.55 -14.55
N ARG A 12 -9.76 21.21 -13.80
CA ARG A 12 -10.37 20.65 -12.58
C ARG A 12 -11.45 19.60 -12.91
N LYS A 13 -12.18 19.78 -14.02
CA LYS A 13 -13.15 18.79 -14.53
C LYS A 13 -12.47 17.52 -15.03
N TYR A 14 -11.33 17.62 -15.71
CA TYR A 14 -10.56 16.43 -16.14
C TYR A 14 -9.96 15.66 -14.95
N LEU A 15 -9.52 16.36 -13.90
CA LEU A 15 -8.98 15.73 -12.69
C LEU A 15 -10.07 14.99 -11.88
N CYS A 16 -11.23 15.62 -11.67
CA CYS A 16 -12.37 14.95 -11.04
C CYS A 16 -12.89 13.79 -11.89
N GLY A 17 -12.91 13.94 -13.22
CA GLY A 17 -13.29 12.87 -14.15
C GLY A 17 -12.37 11.65 -14.03
N LEU A 18 -11.04 11.86 -13.94
CA LEU A 18 -10.07 10.78 -13.82
C LEU A 18 -10.14 10.06 -12.47
N ILE A 19 -10.36 10.79 -11.37
CA ILE A 19 -10.59 10.19 -10.04
C ILE A 19 -11.88 9.38 -10.04
N LEU A 20 -12.96 9.90 -10.62
CA LEU A 20 -14.23 9.20 -10.74
C LEU A 20 -14.08 7.90 -11.56
N LEU A 21 -13.31 7.93 -12.65
CA LEU A 21 -13.05 6.78 -13.51
C LEU A 21 -12.25 5.69 -12.79
N VAL A 22 -11.26 6.06 -11.98
CA VAL A 22 -10.50 5.12 -11.14
C VAL A 22 -11.38 4.51 -10.05
N PHE A 23 -12.24 5.30 -9.41
CA PHE A 23 -13.20 4.79 -8.43
C PHE A 23 -14.22 3.84 -9.07
N ILE A 24 -14.79 4.19 -10.22
CA ILE A 24 -15.73 3.34 -10.97
C ILE A 24 -15.03 2.04 -11.42
N SER A 25 -13.78 2.12 -11.88
CA SER A 25 -12.97 0.94 -12.21
C SER A 25 -12.72 0.05 -10.99
N GLY A 26 -12.40 0.63 -9.83
CA GLY A 26 -12.19 -0.12 -8.58
C GLY A 26 -13.46 -0.82 -8.11
N ILE A 27 -14.61 -0.14 -8.21
CA ILE A 27 -15.92 -0.68 -7.87
C ILE A 27 -16.32 -1.81 -8.85
N CYS A 28 -16.14 -1.63 -10.17
CA CYS A 28 -16.41 -2.68 -11.15
C CYS A 28 -15.56 -3.93 -10.96
N VAL A 29 -14.28 -3.79 -10.57
CA VAL A 29 -13.42 -4.94 -10.25
C VAL A 29 -13.86 -5.63 -8.96
N ALA A 30 -14.30 -4.89 -7.94
CA ALA A 30 -14.84 -5.48 -6.73
C ALA A 30 -16.13 -6.28 -7.01
N PHE A 31 -17.04 -5.73 -7.84
CA PHE A 31 -18.29 -6.40 -8.22
C PHE A 31 -18.08 -7.62 -9.13
N SER A 32 -17.06 -7.62 -10.01
CA SER A 32 -16.78 -8.78 -10.87
C SER A 32 -16.18 -9.97 -10.12
N MET A 33 -15.56 -9.74 -8.96
CA MET A 33 -14.99 -10.82 -8.14
C MET A 33 -16.02 -11.55 -7.27
N THR A 34 -17.09 -10.88 -6.84
CA THR A 34 -18.07 -11.50 -5.92
C THR A 34 -19.07 -12.42 -6.60
N GLY A 35 -19.37 -12.19 -7.89
CA GLY A 35 -20.36 -12.99 -8.63
C GLY A 35 -19.88 -14.37 -9.09
N SER A 36 -18.57 -14.56 -9.31
CA SER A 36 -18.02 -15.85 -9.76
C SER A 36 -17.97 -16.90 -8.65
N ASP A 37 -17.79 -16.47 -7.41
CA ASP A 37 -17.47 -17.35 -6.30
C ASP A 37 -18.70 -18.17 -5.86
N ASP A 38 -19.90 -17.57 -5.88
CA ASP A 38 -21.12 -18.22 -5.41
C ASP A 38 -21.57 -19.37 -6.34
N PHE A 39 -21.49 -19.15 -7.66
CA PHE A 39 -21.76 -20.20 -8.65
C PHE A 39 -20.75 -21.35 -8.54
N ALA A 40 -19.46 -21.04 -8.37
CA ALA A 40 -18.42 -22.05 -8.22
C ALA A 40 -18.62 -22.91 -6.95
N ILE A 41 -19.01 -22.28 -5.84
CA ILE A 41 -19.34 -22.97 -4.59
C ILE A 41 -20.56 -23.88 -4.77
N ALA A 42 -21.63 -23.40 -5.40
CA ALA A 42 -22.82 -24.20 -5.66
C ALA A 42 -22.50 -25.40 -6.57
N ARG A 43 -21.76 -25.18 -7.66
CA ARG A 43 -21.31 -26.25 -8.58
C ARG A 43 -20.47 -27.30 -7.85
N ARG A 44 -19.57 -26.88 -6.95
CA ARG A 44 -18.76 -27.81 -6.14
C ARG A 44 -19.64 -28.66 -5.23
N ALA A 45 -20.63 -28.08 -4.56
CA ALA A 45 -21.55 -28.85 -3.72
C ALA A 45 -22.28 -29.96 -4.53
N VAL A 46 -22.66 -29.68 -5.78
CA VAL A 46 -23.24 -30.69 -6.68
C VAL A 46 -22.24 -31.79 -7.04
N LEU A 47 -20.99 -31.46 -7.36
CA LEU A 47 -19.94 -32.45 -7.64
C LEU A 47 -19.66 -33.36 -6.44
N LEU A 48 -19.57 -32.78 -5.25
CA LEU A 48 -19.37 -33.54 -4.01
C LEU A 48 -20.55 -34.48 -3.73
N ARG A 49 -21.78 -34.04 -3.99
CA ARG A 49 -22.96 -34.91 -3.87
C ARG A 49 -22.91 -36.06 -4.87
N LYS A 50 -22.44 -35.81 -6.10
CA LYS A 50 -22.24 -36.83 -7.14
C LYS A 50 -21.19 -37.87 -6.76
N ILE A 51 -20.12 -37.47 -6.05
CA ILE A 51 -19.13 -38.42 -5.50
C ILE A 51 -19.81 -39.41 -4.55
N GLY A 52 -20.66 -38.91 -3.64
CA GLY A 52 -21.41 -39.76 -2.72
C GLY A 52 -22.38 -40.71 -3.44
N ASP A 53 -23.09 -40.20 -4.45
CA ASP A 53 -24.08 -40.95 -5.23
C ASP A 53 -23.43 -42.12 -6.00
N GLU A 54 -22.31 -41.86 -6.67
CA GLU A 54 -21.57 -42.91 -7.38
C GLU A 54 -20.95 -43.92 -6.42
N LEU A 55 -20.53 -43.49 -5.23
CA LEU A 55 -19.99 -44.40 -4.20
C LEU A 55 -21.07 -45.36 -3.68
N LEU A 56 -22.27 -44.85 -3.40
CA LEU A 56 -23.42 -45.68 -3.03
C LEU A 56 -23.75 -46.66 -4.16
N THR A 57 -23.85 -46.16 -5.39
CA THR A 57 -24.17 -46.99 -6.57
C THR A 57 -23.14 -48.11 -6.77
N GLN A 58 -21.84 -47.81 -6.63
CA GLN A 58 -20.77 -48.81 -6.73
C GLN A 58 -20.79 -49.83 -5.58
N SER A 59 -21.36 -49.47 -4.43
CA SER A 59 -21.60 -50.40 -3.32
C SER A 59 -22.87 -51.24 -3.48
N GLY A 60 -23.62 -51.06 -4.57
CA GLY A 60 -24.90 -51.73 -4.81
C GLY A 60 -26.12 -51.04 -4.18
N ASP A 61 -25.95 -49.83 -3.66
CA ASP A 61 -27.03 -49.02 -3.08
C ASP A 61 -27.49 -47.93 -4.04
N ASN A 62 -28.69 -48.10 -4.61
CA ASN A 62 -29.31 -47.14 -5.53
C ASN A 62 -30.51 -46.41 -4.91
N LYS A 63 -30.79 -46.60 -3.61
CA LYS A 63 -31.96 -46.03 -2.93
C LYS A 63 -31.59 -44.99 -1.88
N SER A 64 -30.49 -45.21 -1.17
CA SER A 64 -30.08 -44.33 -0.09
C SER A 64 -29.75 -42.94 -0.61
N ARG A 65 -30.17 -41.93 0.14
CA ARG A 65 -29.90 -40.54 -0.23
C ARG A 65 -28.52 -40.10 0.27
N VAL A 66 -27.83 -39.35 -0.59
CA VAL A 66 -26.77 -38.44 -0.14
C VAL A 66 -27.44 -37.21 0.48
N LEU A 67 -27.18 -36.97 1.76
CA LEU A 67 -27.73 -35.83 2.50
C LEU A 67 -27.10 -34.51 2.00
N PRO A 68 -27.70 -33.34 2.31
CA PRO A 68 -27.13 -32.06 1.92
C PRO A 68 -25.67 -31.91 2.36
N VAL A 69 -24.80 -31.57 1.41
CA VAL A 69 -23.38 -31.34 1.66
C VAL A 69 -23.23 -30.15 2.59
N LYS A 70 -22.48 -30.33 3.69
CA LYS A 70 -22.23 -29.28 4.67
C LYS A 70 -20.85 -28.68 4.45
N LYS A 71 -20.76 -27.35 4.34
CA LYS A 71 -19.49 -26.64 4.39
C LYS A 71 -19.12 -26.40 5.86
N ILE A 72 -18.01 -26.98 6.31
CA ILE A 72 -17.54 -26.87 7.71
C ILE A 72 -16.52 -25.75 7.86
N ALA A 73 -15.71 -25.53 6.83
CA ALA A 73 -14.77 -24.41 6.74
C ALA A 73 -14.70 -23.90 5.29
N GLU A 74 -13.95 -22.83 5.06
CA GLU A 74 -13.84 -22.18 3.74
C GLU A 74 -13.53 -23.16 2.59
N ASN A 75 -12.67 -24.15 2.86
CA ASN A 75 -12.22 -25.16 1.91
C ASN A 75 -12.47 -26.61 2.39
N GLU A 76 -13.40 -26.82 3.33
CA GLU A 76 -13.69 -28.14 3.89
C GLU A 76 -15.19 -28.46 3.86
N TYR A 77 -15.52 -29.62 3.29
CA TYR A 77 -16.88 -30.04 2.99
C TYR A 77 -17.12 -31.45 3.51
N GLN A 78 -18.32 -31.70 4.03
CA GLN A 78 -18.75 -33.01 4.49
C GLN A 78 -19.91 -33.55 3.67
N ILE A 79 -19.74 -34.78 3.21
CA ILE A 79 -20.78 -35.58 2.56
C ILE A 79 -21.28 -36.59 3.60
N ARG A 80 -22.59 -36.63 3.79
CA ARG A 80 -23.27 -37.54 4.73
C ARG A 80 -24.26 -38.39 3.98
N PHE A 81 -24.52 -39.57 4.51
CA PHE A 81 -25.40 -40.56 3.89
C PHE A 81 -26.57 -40.85 4.83
N GLU A 82 -27.71 -41.20 4.24
CA GLU A 82 -28.91 -41.57 4.99
C GLU A 82 -28.74 -42.90 5.74
N ASN A 83 -28.12 -43.89 5.09
CA ASN A 83 -27.95 -45.24 5.62
C ASN A 83 -26.47 -45.63 5.70
N GLU A 84 -26.21 -46.68 6.48
CA GLU A 84 -24.90 -47.33 6.54
C GLU A 84 -24.59 -48.07 5.24
N PHE A 85 -23.34 -47.96 4.79
CA PHE A 85 -22.89 -48.54 3.53
C PHE A 85 -21.47 -49.11 3.68
N SER A 86 -21.10 -49.99 2.76
CA SER A 86 -19.73 -50.50 2.58
C SER A 86 -19.13 -49.84 1.34
N PHE A 87 -17.82 -49.67 1.29
CA PHE A 87 -17.17 -49.09 0.11
C PHE A 87 -15.77 -49.63 -0.11
N GLN A 88 -15.32 -49.52 -1.36
CA GLN A 88 -13.92 -49.77 -1.72
C GLN A 88 -13.14 -48.45 -1.73
N PRO A 89 -11.97 -48.36 -1.08
CA PRO A 89 -11.08 -47.21 -1.17
C PRO A 89 -10.74 -46.81 -2.61
N ASP A 90 -10.51 -47.78 -3.50
CA ASP A 90 -10.17 -47.52 -4.90
C ASP A 90 -11.33 -46.85 -5.65
N SER A 91 -12.56 -47.29 -5.39
CA SER A 91 -13.79 -46.65 -5.88
C SER A 91 -13.86 -45.18 -5.46
N LEU A 92 -13.65 -44.90 -4.17
CA LEU A 92 -13.67 -43.53 -3.66
C LEU A 92 -12.59 -42.66 -4.32
N VAL A 93 -11.35 -43.15 -4.39
CA VAL A 93 -10.21 -42.43 -4.99
C VAL A 93 -10.42 -42.16 -6.48
N ASN A 94 -10.90 -43.15 -7.22
CA ASN A 94 -11.10 -43.01 -8.67
C ASN A 94 -12.27 -42.05 -8.97
N THR A 95 -13.36 -42.17 -8.23
CA THR A 95 -14.54 -41.30 -8.36
C THR A 95 -14.20 -39.84 -8.04
N THR A 96 -13.51 -39.57 -6.92
CA THR A 96 -13.10 -38.20 -6.57
C THR A 96 -12.14 -37.62 -7.58
N ARG A 97 -11.09 -38.36 -7.97
CA ARG A 97 -10.11 -37.90 -8.96
C ARG A 97 -10.77 -37.56 -10.30
N ARG A 98 -11.68 -38.41 -10.78
CA ARG A 98 -12.38 -38.19 -12.05
C ARG A 98 -13.33 -37.00 -12.00
N LEU A 99 -14.12 -36.86 -10.92
CA LEU A 99 -15.12 -35.79 -10.81
C LEU A 99 -14.49 -34.43 -10.48
N LEU A 100 -13.35 -34.40 -9.79
CA LEU A 100 -12.65 -33.18 -9.42
C LEU A 100 -11.57 -32.75 -10.43
N ALA A 101 -11.22 -33.58 -11.42
CA ALA A 101 -10.18 -33.27 -12.41
C ALA A 101 -10.36 -31.93 -13.14
N ASN A 102 -11.61 -31.49 -13.32
CA ASN A 102 -11.95 -30.25 -14.03
C ASN A 102 -12.28 -29.08 -13.10
N ASP A 103 -12.16 -29.24 -11.77
CA ASP A 103 -12.29 -28.13 -10.82
C ASP A 103 -10.92 -27.45 -10.66
N PRO A 104 -10.73 -26.21 -11.16
CA PRO A 104 -9.44 -25.52 -11.15
C PRO A 104 -8.91 -25.25 -9.73
N LEU A 105 -9.75 -25.37 -8.71
CA LEU A 105 -9.42 -25.15 -7.31
C LEU A 105 -9.27 -26.47 -6.53
N ALA A 106 -9.33 -27.62 -7.20
CA ALA A 106 -9.27 -28.96 -6.61
C ALA A 106 -7.98 -29.72 -6.96
N SER A 107 -6.88 -29.02 -7.26
CA SER A 107 -5.61 -29.68 -7.63
C SER A 107 -4.97 -30.45 -6.49
N ASP A 108 -5.10 -29.94 -5.26
CA ASP A 108 -4.56 -30.55 -4.04
C ASP A 108 -5.69 -30.70 -3.01
N TYR A 109 -5.96 -31.92 -2.56
CA TYR A 109 -7.00 -32.19 -1.57
C TYR A 109 -6.72 -33.43 -0.73
N VAL A 110 -7.29 -33.44 0.48
CA VAL A 110 -7.28 -34.58 1.40
C VAL A 110 -8.70 -35.05 1.59
N VAL A 111 -8.92 -36.36 1.54
CA VAL A 111 -10.20 -37.00 1.82
C VAL A 111 -10.06 -37.87 3.05
N ASN A 112 -10.92 -37.64 4.04
CA ASN A 112 -11.02 -38.44 5.25
C ASN A 112 -12.41 -39.04 5.34
N VAL A 113 -12.50 -40.34 5.53
CA VAL A 113 -13.73 -41.06 5.88
C VAL A 113 -13.73 -41.22 7.40
N LEU A 114 -14.72 -40.64 8.05
CA LEU A 114 -14.87 -40.57 9.49
C LEU A 114 -16.00 -41.50 9.94
N ASN A 115 -15.84 -42.14 11.10
CA ASN A 115 -16.92 -42.87 11.76
C ASN A 115 -17.93 -41.88 12.36
N CYS A 116 -19.23 -42.11 12.19
CA CYS A 116 -20.27 -41.19 12.68
C CYS A 116 -20.26 -40.95 14.19
N GLY A 117 -19.92 -41.97 14.99
CA GLY A 117 -20.06 -41.93 16.45
C GLY A 117 -18.98 -41.14 17.18
N ASN A 118 -17.73 -41.22 16.73
CA ASN A 118 -16.57 -40.61 17.40
C ASN A 118 -15.72 -39.72 16.49
N SER A 119 -16.12 -39.54 15.22
CA SER A 119 -15.37 -38.80 14.21
C SER A 119 -13.92 -39.29 14.00
N SER A 120 -13.60 -40.53 14.41
CA SER A 120 -12.29 -41.11 14.15
C SER A 120 -12.13 -41.44 12.68
N VAL A 121 -10.92 -41.29 12.16
CA VAL A 121 -10.61 -41.57 10.75
C VAL A 121 -10.63 -43.08 10.51
N ALA A 122 -11.62 -43.56 9.77
CA ALA A 122 -11.71 -44.95 9.30
C ALA A 122 -10.83 -45.20 8.07
N TYR A 123 -10.71 -44.20 7.20
CA TYR A 123 -9.87 -44.24 6.01
C TYR A 123 -9.50 -42.82 5.57
N GLY A 124 -8.36 -42.64 4.90
CA GLY A 124 -8.00 -41.36 4.32
C GLY A 124 -6.93 -41.47 3.24
N TYR A 125 -6.88 -40.46 2.37
CA TYR A 125 -5.88 -40.32 1.33
C TYR A 125 -5.68 -38.84 0.96
N ALA A 126 -4.55 -38.55 0.35
CA ALA A 126 -4.21 -37.22 -0.15
C ALA A 126 -3.87 -37.28 -1.65
N ILE A 127 -4.38 -36.33 -2.41
CA ILE A 127 -4.10 -36.13 -3.82
C ILE A 127 -3.42 -34.78 -3.99
N SER A 128 -2.36 -34.76 -4.79
CA SER A 128 -1.58 -33.59 -5.14
C SER A 128 -1.55 -33.41 -6.64
N ASN A 129 -1.31 -32.18 -7.09
CA ASN A 129 -1.04 -31.86 -8.49
C ASN A 129 0.18 -32.64 -9.02
N ASN A 130 1.15 -32.90 -8.14
CA ASN A 130 2.27 -33.80 -8.43
C ASN A 130 1.92 -35.21 -7.95
N LYS A 131 1.64 -36.12 -8.90
CA LYS A 131 1.26 -37.52 -8.63
C LYS A 131 2.24 -38.29 -7.72
N LYS A 132 3.51 -37.86 -7.64
CA LYS A 132 4.50 -38.50 -6.75
C LYS A 132 4.20 -38.24 -5.26
N ASP A 133 3.45 -37.19 -4.97
CA ASP A 133 3.08 -36.78 -3.61
C ASP A 133 1.71 -37.34 -3.20
N ASP A 134 1.06 -38.15 -4.07
CA ASP A 134 -0.21 -38.82 -3.75
C ASP A 134 0.01 -39.87 -2.66
N ILE A 135 -0.78 -39.79 -1.59
CA ILE A 135 -0.75 -40.76 -0.49
C ILE A 135 -2.06 -41.54 -0.53
N ILE A 136 -2.03 -42.77 -1.05
CA ILE A 136 -3.20 -43.66 -1.15
C ILE A 136 -2.88 -44.98 -0.46
N ALA A 137 -3.48 -45.21 0.70
CA ALA A 137 -3.38 -46.46 1.45
C ALA A 137 -4.56 -47.41 1.17
N CYS A 138 -4.46 -48.65 1.66
CA CYS A 138 -5.53 -49.65 1.71
C CYS A 138 -6.16 -50.03 0.36
N ARG A 139 -5.41 -49.95 -0.75
CA ARG A 139 -5.87 -50.40 -2.07
C ARG A 139 -6.28 -51.88 -2.05
N GLY A 140 -7.32 -52.22 -2.78
CA GLY A 140 -7.88 -53.56 -2.92
C GLY A 140 -8.66 -54.07 -1.70
N ARG A 141 -8.84 -53.25 -0.65
CA ARG A 141 -9.62 -53.65 0.55
C ARG A 141 -11.07 -53.21 0.42
N VAL A 142 -11.97 -53.93 1.09
CA VAL A 142 -13.37 -53.50 1.25
C VAL A 142 -13.55 -53.02 2.68
N GLN A 143 -14.07 -51.81 2.86
CA GLN A 143 -14.45 -51.32 4.17
C GLN A 143 -15.76 -51.98 4.59
N PRO A 144 -15.90 -52.42 5.86
CA PRO A 144 -17.12 -53.06 6.32
C PRO A 144 -18.32 -52.11 6.22
N LYS A 145 -19.54 -52.67 6.27
CA LYS A 145 -20.73 -51.84 6.30
C LYS A 145 -20.78 -51.06 7.62
N GLY A 146 -20.95 -49.74 7.54
CA GLY A 146 -21.03 -48.90 8.74
C GLY A 146 -21.47 -47.47 8.42
N CYS A 147 -21.64 -46.68 9.48
CA CYS A 147 -21.99 -45.26 9.37
C CYS A 147 -20.71 -44.43 9.14
N TYR A 148 -20.60 -43.88 7.92
CA TYR A 148 -19.46 -43.08 7.50
C TYR A 148 -19.85 -41.65 7.09
N ILE A 149 -18.94 -40.72 7.34
CA ILE A 149 -18.99 -39.33 6.86
C ILE A 149 -17.73 -39.08 6.04
N ILE A 150 -17.85 -38.52 4.83
CA ILE A 150 -16.69 -38.19 4.01
C ILE A 150 -16.41 -36.70 4.15
N SER A 151 -15.27 -36.34 4.76
CA SER A 151 -14.74 -34.98 4.78
C SER A 151 -13.72 -34.80 3.65
N ILE A 152 -13.89 -33.76 2.84
CA ILE A 152 -12.98 -33.39 1.76
C ILE A 152 -12.47 -31.98 2.04
N LYS A 153 -11.16 -31.86 2.20
CA LYS A 153 -10.45 -30.61 2.46
C LYS A 153 -9.58 -30.26 1.28
N PHE A 154 -9.87 -29.13 0.65
CA PHE A 154 -9.10 -28.57 -0.44
C PHE A 154 -7.99 -27.68 0.11
N LYS A 155 -6.82 -27.73 -0.54
CA LYS A 155 -5.77 -26.75 -0.26
C LYS A 155 -6.29 -25.37 -0.70
N PRO A 156 -6.18 -24.33 0.14
CA PRO A 156 -6.55 -22.99 -0.29
C PRO A 156 -5.71 -22.65 -1.52
N ALA A 157 -6.37 -22.18 -2.59
CA ALA A 157 -5.65 -21.53 -3.67
C ALA A 157 -4.93 -20.33 -3.04
N GLY A 158 -3.62 -20.47 -2.82
CA GLY A 158 -2.80 -19.36 -2.36
C GLY A 158 -3.08 -18.18 -3.26
N ILE A 159 -3.26 -16.99 -2.68
CA ILE A 159 -3.55 -15.75 -3.38
C ILE A 159 -2.72 -15.71 -4.66
N ASN A 160 -3.39 -15.94 -5.80
CA ASN A 160 -2.72 -16.13 -7.08
C ASN A 160 -1.66 -15.05 -7.26
N THR A 161 -0.51 -15.44 -7.77
CA THR A 161 0.60 -14.54 -8.18
C THR A 161 0.09 -13.40 -9.07
N ALA A 162 -1.06 -13.56 -9.73
CA ALA A 162 -1.84 -12.51 -10.40
C ALA A 162 -2.34 -11.39 -9.46
N LYS A 163 -2.90 -11.70 -8.28
CA LYS A 163 -3.27 -10.69 -7.26
C LYS A 163 -2.04 -9.93 -6.77
N ARG A 164 -0.88 -10.60 -6.64
CA ARG A 164 0.41 -9.95 -6.33
C ARG A 164 0.91 -9.08 -7.49
N GLY A 165 0.72 -9.52 -8.73
CA GLY A 165 1.04 -8.75 -9.94
C GLY A 165 0.17 -7.50 -10.09
N TYR A 166 -1.12 -7.57 -9.78
CA TYR A 166 -2.01 -6.40 -9.76
C TYR A 166 -1.70 -5.48 -8.57
N LEU A 167 -1.33 -6.00 -7.39
CA LEU A 167 -0.90 -5.19 -6.25
C LEU A 167 0.45 -4.52 -6.50
N LEU A 168 1.45 -5.22 -7.07
CA LEU A 168 2.73 -4.60 -7.48
C LEU A 168 2.56 -3.67 -8.68
N GLY A 169 1.71 -4.02 -9.64
CA GLY A 169 1.41 -3.23 -10.83
C GLY A 169 0.68 -1.94 -10.48
N SER A 170 -0.29 -2.00 -9.55
CA SER A 170 -0.98 -0.80 -9.03
C SER A 170 -0.06 0.05 -8.16
N LEU A 171 0.83 -0.53 -7.35
CA LEU A 171 1.85 0.22 -6.64
C LEU A 171 2.84 0.89 -7.60
N SER A 172 3.23 0.21 -8.68
CA SER A 172 4.11 0.75 -9.71
C SER A 172 3.42 1.86 -10.53
N PHE A 173 2.12 1.73 -10.80
CA PHE A 173 1.33 2.76 -11.49
C PHE A 173 1.06 3.97 -10.58
N LEU A 174 0.82 3.75 -9.28
CA LEU A 174 0.73 4.83 -8.28
C LEU A 174 2.07 5.51 -8.05
N ALA A 175 3.17 4.77 -8.04
CA ALA A 175 4.52 5.33 -7.98
C ALA A 175 4.89 6.07 -9.27
N PHE A 176 4.45 5.59 -10.44
CA PHE A 176 4.66 6.27 -11.73
C PHE A 176 3.79 7.53 -11.83
N ILE A 177 2.52 7.48 -11.41
CA ILE A 177 1.68 8.67 -11.27
C ILE A 177 2.30 9.63 -10.26
N GLY A 178 2.73 9.14 -9.09
CA GLY A 178 3.42 9.92 -8.08
C GLY A 178 4.71 10.56 -8.59
N PHE A 179 5.51 9.85 -9.38
CA PHE A 179 6.75 10.33 -10.01
C PHE A 179 6.48 11.30 -11.16
N VAL A 180 5.43 11.08 -11.97
CA VAL A 180 4.97 12.02 -12.99
C VAL A 180 4.43 13.28 -12.34
N PHE A 181 3.69 13.18 -11.22
CA PHE A 181 3.32 14.32 -10.38
C PHE A 181 4.55 15.00 -9.77
N PHE A 182 5.56 14.25 -9.29
CA PHE A 182 6.82 14.82 -8.79
C PHE A 182 7.66 15.49 -9.89
N ARG A 183 7.59 15.00 -11.13
CA ARG A 183 8.23 15.58 -12.32
C ARG A 183 7.44 16.74 -12.92
N LEU A 184 6.11 16.79 -12.72
CA LEU A 184 5.24 17.94 -13.03
C LEU A 184 5.33 19.02 -11.94
N VAL A 185 5.63 18.63 -10.70
CA VAL A 185 6.24 19.47 -9.66
C VAL A 185 7.75 19.56 -9.93
N LYS A 186 8.11 19.86 -11.19
CA LYS A 186 9.39 20.50 -11.47
C LYS A 186 9.33 21.84 -10.71
N PRO A 187 10.36 22.23 -9.93
CA PRO A 187 10.39 23.56 -9.35
C PRO A 187 10.19 24.52 -10.51
N ARG A 188 9.08 25.25 -10.44
CA ARG A 188 8.68 26.21 -11.43
C ARG A 188 9.92 27.06 -11.72
N ARG A 189 10.46 26.97 -12.93
CA ARG A 189 11.27 28.08 -13.45
C ARG A 189 10.35 29.28 -13.30
N VAL A 190 10.70 30.15 -12.37
CA VAL A 190 10.02 31.41 -12.15
C VAL A 190 10.14 32.17 -13.46
N SER A 191 9.09 32.12 -14.28
CA SER A 191 8.79 33.22 -15.19
C SER A 191 8.23 34.35 -14.33
N PRO A 192 8.71 35.58 -14.53
CA PRO A 192 8.46 36.69 -13.63
C PRO A 192 7.06 37.22 -13.93
N ASP A 193 6.13 37.02 -13.01
CA ASP A 193 5.10 38.04 -12.81
C ASP A 193 4.49 37.92 -11.41
N ASN A 194 4.47 39.05 -10.71
CA ASN A 194 4.16 39.29 -9.29
C ASN A 194 5.08 38.64 -8.24
N GLN A 195 6.24 39.29 -8.05
CA GLN A 195 7.02 39.21 -6.83
C GLN A 195 6.22 39.77 -5.64
N HIS A 196 5.91 38.93 -4.65
CA HIS A 196 6.00 39.41 -3.27
C HIS A 196 7.48 39.65 -3.02
N ILE A 197 7.88 40.91 -3.08
CA ILE A 197 9.23 41.35 -2.75
C ILE A 197 9.35 41.21 -1.22
N GLU A 198 9.99 40.13 -0.73
CA GLU A 198 10.46 40.06 0.65
C GLU A 198 11.71 40.93 0.79
N VAL A 199 11.50 42.25 0.71
CA VAL A 199 12.49 43.26 1.04
C VAL A 199 12.25 43.72 2.46
N PHE A 200 13.27 43.56 3.30
CA PHE A 200 13.27 44.03 4.67
C PHE A 200 14.06 45.33 4.75
N THR A 201 13.48 46.37 5.34
CA THR A 201 14.20 47.58 5.70
C THR A 201 14.86 47.36 7.06
N LEU A 202 16.19 47.35 7.09
CA LEU A 202 17.00 47.23 8.29
C LEU A 202 17.75 48.55 8.44
N GLY A 203 17.33 49.45 9.33
CA GLY A 203 17.95 50.77 9.45
C GLY A 203 17.96 51.52 8.10
N SER A 204 19.13 51.91 7.63
CA SER A 204 19.34 52.54 6.31
C SER A 204 19.59 51.53 5.18
N MET A 205 19.64 50.23 5.48
CA MET A 205 19.87 49.16 4.52
C MET A 205 18.56 48.51 4.05
N SER A 206 18.53 48.11 2.78
CA SER A 206 17.47 47.30 2.19
C SER A 206 17.98 45.89 1.91
N PHE A 207 17.37 44.89 2.52
CA PHE A 207 17.71 43.49 2.36
C PHE A 207 16.71 42.79 1.45
N ASP A 208 17.15 42.36 0.26
CA ASP A 208 16.37 41.53 -0.66
C ASP A 208 16.75 40.06 -0.47
N ALA A 209 15.85 39.31 0.19
CA ALA A 209 16.06 37.90 0.49
C ALA A 209 16.05 37.02 -0.79
N VAL A 210 15.28 37.41 -1.80
CA VAL A 210 15.14 36.67 -3.07
C VAL A 210 16.38 36.89 -3.94
N ALA A 211 16.81 38.14 -4.08
CA ALA A 211 18.00 38.49 -4.85
C ALA A 211 19.31 38.23 -4.10
N ARG A 212 19.26 37.93 -2.79
CA ARG A 212 20.42 37.70 -1.90
C ARG A 212 21.36 38.90 -1.85
N ARG A 213 20.81 40.10 -1.70
CA ARG A 213 21.56 41.35 -1.77
C ARG A 213 21.18 42.30 -0.64
N LEU A 214 22.18 43.00 -0.11
CA LEU A 214 22.00 44.17 0.74
C LEU A 214 22.29 45.42 -0.08
N ILE A 215 21.43 46.42 0.03
CA ILE A 215 21.57 47.70 -0.64
C ILE A 215 21.70 48.77 0.42
N VAL A 216 22.81 49.51 0.42
CA VAL A 216 23.05 50.65 1.31
C VAL A 216 23.69 51.79 0.52
N ASN A 217 23.11 52.99 0.58
CA ASN A 217 23.63 54.18 -0.11
C ASN A 217 23.94 53.95 -1.62
N GLY A 218 23.12 53.14 -2.31
CA GLY A 218 23.31 52.79 -3.72
C GLY A 218 24.33 51.67 -3.99
N ASN A 219 25.10 51.25 -2.99
CA ASN A 219 26.03 50.13 -3.09
C ASN A 219 25.32 48.80 -2.81
N THR A 220 25.61 47.82 -3.65
CA THR A 220 25.04 46.47 -3.55
C THR A 220 26.08 45.49 -3.00
N ILE A 221 25.72 44.77 -1.95
CA ILE A 221 26.56 43.76 -1.30
C ILE A 221 25.89 42.40 -1.48
N ASP A 222 26.57 41.48 -2.16
CA ASP A 222 26.07 40.13 -2.36
C ASP A 222 26.19 39.28 -1.09
N LEU A 223 25.16 38.48 -0.83
CA LEU A 223 25.10 37.51 0.26
C LEU A 223 25.19 36.09 -0.28
N THR A 224 25.92 35.24 0.43
CA THR A 224 25.86 33.79 0.20
C THR A 224 24.50 33.25 0.66
N ARG A 225 24.18 32.02 0.25
CA ARG A 225 22.92 31.35 0.64
C ARG A 225 22.74 31.30 2.16
N THR A 226 23.79 30.89 2.87
CA THR A 226 23.79 30.76 4.34
C THR A 226 23.66 32.12 5.02
N GLU A 227 24.36 33.15 4.53
CA GLU A 227 24.26 34.51 5.06
C GLU A 227 22.87 35.12 4.85
N THR A 228 22.29 34.93 3.65
CA THR A 228 20.91 35.37 3.34
C THR A 228 19.92 34.76 4.32
N ARG A 229 20.03 33.45 4.55
CA ARG A 229 19.13 32.73 5.45
C ARG A 229 19.26 33.20 6.88
N LEU A 230 20.49 33.34 7.38
CA LEU A 230 20.73 33.82 8.74
C LEU A 230 20.17 35.24 8.92
N LEU A 231 20.40 36.11 7.94
CA LEU A 231 19.89 37.48 7.97
C LEU A 231 18.36 37.52 7.86
N LEU A 232 17.73 36.65 7.08
CA LEU A 232 16.28 36.52 6.99
C LEU A 232 15.65 36.13 8.33
N ILE A 233 16.27 35.21 9.07
CA ILE A 233 15.81 34.82 10.41
C ILE A 233 15.85 36.02 11.36
N PHE A 234 16.94 36.80 11.31
CA PHE A 234 17.06 38.03 12.11
C PHE A 234 16.11 39.15 11.65
N ALA A 235 15.93 39.33 10.35
CA ALA A 235 15.09 40.37 9.76
C ALA A 235 13.60 40.10 9.97
N SER A 236 13.20 38.83 10.03
CA SER A 236 11.83 38.41 10.38
C SER A 236 11.50 38.58 11.86
N SER A 237 12.51 38.79 12.71
CA SER A 237 12.34 38.94 14.16
C SER A 237 13.32 39.99 14.71
N PRO A 238 13.22 41.25 14.24
CA PRO A 238 14.14 42.30 14.62
C PRO A 238 14.02 42.58 16.13
N ASN A 239 15.14 42.91 16.76
CA ASN A 239 15.23 43.18 18.19
C ASN A 239 14.85 42.02 19.14
N GLN A 240 14.66 40.80 18.62
CA GLN A 240 14.41 39.59 19.42
C GLN A 240 15.68 38.75 19.60
N THR A 241 15.82 38.10 20.76
CA THR A 241 16.91 37.15 21.00
C THR A 241 16.58 35.81 20.37
N ILE A 242 17.46 35.34 19.49
CA ILE A 242 17.34 34.05 18.81
C ILE A 242 18.37 33.10 19.40
N GLU A 243 17.90 31.93 19.83
CA GLU A 243 18.75 30.92 20.46
C GLU A 243 19.80 30.37 19.50
N ARG A 244 20.99 30.10 20.04
CA ARG A 244 22.10 29.53 19.25
C ARG A 244 21.72 28.16 18.65
N SER A 245 21.06 27.31 19.43
CA SER A 245 20.56 25.99 19.01
C SER A 245 19.60 26.08 17.83
N ARG A 246 18.67 27.05 17.84
CA ARG A 246 17.72 27.30 16.76
C ARG A 246 18.43 27.74 15.47
N LEU A 247 19.35 28.71 15.57
CA LEU A 247 20.13 29.16 14.42
C LEU A 247 20.96 28.00 13.84
N GLN A 248 21.50 27.13 14.69
CA GLN A 248 22.22 25.96 14.22
C GLN A 248 21.29 24.99 13.48
N LYS A 249 20.19 24.60 14.12
CA LYS A 249 19.21 23.68 13.52
C LYS A 249 18.76 24.13 12.13
N GLU A 250 18.36 25.40 12.00
CA GLU A 250 17.83 25.94 10.74
C GLU A 250 18.90 26.06 9.63
N ILE A 251 20.19 26.22 9.97
CA ILE A 251 21.26 26.28 8.97
C ILE A 251 21.67 24.88 8.51
N TRP A 252 21.76 23.91 9.42
CA TRP A 252 22.36 22.60 9.15
C TRP A 252 21.37 21.50 8.74
N GLU A 253 20.07 21.58 9.09
CA GLU A 253 19.09 20.54 8.71
C GLU A 253 18.81 20.49 7.20
N ASP A 254 18.92 21.61 6.48
CA ASP A 254 18.61 21.68 5.04
C ASP A 254 19.83 21.51 4.13
N GLU A 255 21.04 21.65 4.65
CA GLU A 255 22.25 21.56 3.81
C GLU A 255 22.86 20.16 3.75
N GLY A 256 22.37 19.18 4.54
CA GLY A 256 22.73 17.76 4.39
C GLY A 256 24.24 17.45 4.49
N VAL A 257 25.06 18.43 4.88
CA VAL A 257 26.51 18.36 4.89
C VAL A 257 26.98 18.84 6.26
N ILE A 258 27.67 17.95 6.97
CA ILE A 258 28.47 18.28 8.15
C ILE A 258 29.67 19.10 7.64
N VAL A 259 29.47 20.40 7.42
CA VAL A 259 30.57 21.33 7.14
C VAL A 259 31.08 21.85 8.47
N GLY A 260 32.34 21.56 8.80
CA GLY A 260 33.03 21.92 10.05
C GLY A 260 33.33 23.41 10.23
N ARG A 261 32.44 24.32 9.80
CA ARG A 261 32.57 25.77 10.01
C ARG A 261 31.56 26.23 11.06
N SER A 262 32.00 26.95 12.08
CA SER A 262 31.15 27.37 13.19
C SER A 262 30.14 28.44 12.78
N LEU A 263 28.96 28.45 13.43
CA LEU A 263 27.97 29.53 13.34
C LEU A 263 28.60 30.92 13.56
N ASP A 264 29.58 30.99 14.46
CA ASP A 264 30.33 32.20 14.78
C ASP A 264 31.05 32.81 13.58
N MET A 265 31.55 31.98 12.67
CA MET A 265 32.18 32.45 11.43
C MET A 265 31.16 33.17 10.54
N PHE A 266 29.95 32.62 10.38
CA PHE A 266 28.88 33.24 9.59
C PHE A 266 28.35 34.52 10.23
N ILE A 267 28.18 34.53 11.56
CA ILE A 267 27.85 35.74 12.32
C ILE A 267 28.92 36.82 12.11
N SER A 268 30.20 36.45 12.15
CA SER A 268 31.31 37.39 11.93
C SER A 268 31.33 37.96 10.51
N LYS A 269 31.02 37.15 9.49
CA LYS A 269 30.91 37.62 8.10
C LYS A 269 29.73 38.57 7.92
N LEU A 270 28.58 38.27 8.51
CA LEU A 270 27.42 39.14 8.44
C LEU A 270 27.64 40.47 9.16
N ARG A 271 28.30 40.46 10.32
CA ARG A 271 28.70 41.71 11.01
C ARG A 271 29.51 42.61 10.08
N LYS A 272 30.53 42.09 9.41
CA LYS A 272 31.33 42.85 8.44
C LYS A 272 30.52 43.45 7.29
N LYS A 273 29.45 42.79 6.86
CA LYS A 273 28.57 43.28 5.80
C LYS A 273 27.55 44.31 6.30
N LEU A 274 27.20 44.26 7.58
CA LEU A 274 26.28 45.20 8.23
C LEU A 274 27.02 46.39 8.88
N GLU A 275 28.34 46.34 9.03
CA GLU A 275 29.19 47.40 9.61
C GLU A 275 29.04 48.77 8.93
N SER A 276 28.59 48.80 7.67
CA SER A 276 28.35 50.04 6.93
C SER A 276 27.23 50.91 7.51
N ASP A 277 26.35 50.38 8.36
CA ASP A 277 25.32 51.15 9.07
C ASP A 277 25.53 51.01 10.60
N PRO A 278 25.89 52.09 11.31
CA PRO A 278 26.12 52.04 12.75
C PRO A 278 24.85 51.72 13.57
N ASN A 279 23.66 51.85 12.98
CA ASN A 279 22.39 51.59 13.63
C ASN A 279 21.99 50.12 13.64
N ILE A 280 22.72 49.27 12.91
CA ILE A 280 22.45 47.84 12.79
C ILE A 280 23.62 47.06 13.37
N LYS A 281 23.36 46.23 14.39
CA LYS A 281 24.39 45.35 14.93
C LYS A 281 23.83 44.02 15.38
N ILE A 282 24.61 42.96 15.20
CA ILE A 282 24.28 41.64 15.75
C ILE A 282 24.95 41.52 17.12
N ALA A 283 24.19 41.69 18.21
CA ALA A 283 24.66 41.59 19.59
C ALA A 283 24.70 40.13 20.07
N VAL A 284 25.67 39.81 20.94
CA VAL A 284 25.73 38.50 21.62
C VAL A 284 25.01 38.61 22.97
N ILE A 285 24.02 37.76 23.20
CA ILE A 285 23.34 37.64 24.48
C ILE A 285 23.92 36.43 25.21
N ARG A 286 24.77 36.68 26.21
CA ARG A 286 25.51 35.64 26.96
C ARG A 286 24.56 34.55 27.45
N GLY A 287 24.90 33.29 27.17
CA GLY A 287 24.12 32.11 27.59
C GLY A 287 22.83 31.85 26.82
N LYS A 288 22.43 32.70 25.85
CA LYS A 288 21.18 32.52 25.08
C LYS A 288 21.41 32.44 23.57
N GLY A 289 22.10 33.40 22.98
CA GLY A 289 22.29 33.43 21.53
C GLY A 289 22.61 34.82 20.98
N TYR A 290 21.94 35.20 19.90
CA TYR A 290 22.20 36.45 19.19
C TYR A 290 20.93 37.27 19.01
N LYS A 291 21.09 38.59 18.86
CA LYS A 291 20.00 39.52 18.60
C LYS A 291 20.44 40.50 17.53
N LEU A 292 19.61 40.72 16.51
CA LEU A 292 19.79 41.84 15.59
C LEU A 292 19.17 43.07 16.22
N GLU A 293 20.01 44.03 16.58
CA GLU A 293 19.62 45.32 17.12
C GLU A 293 19.54 46.32 15.97
N ILE A 294 18.36 46.93 15.83
CA ILE A 294 18.10 47.99 14.86
C ILE A 294 17.63 49.19 15.68
N SER A 295 18.46 50.24 15.71
CA SER A 295 18.10 51.52 16.32
C SER A 295 17.49 52.41 15.23
N SER A 296 16.31 52.97 15.46
CA SER A 296 15.69 53.96 14.57
C SER A 296 16.18 55.37 14.88
#